data_AF-A0A1Z9AFL8-F1
#
_entry.id   AF-A0A1Z9AFL8-F1
#
_cell.length_a   1.000
_cell.length_b   1.000
_cell.length_c   1.000
_cell.angle_alpha   90.00
_cell.angle_beta   90.00
_cell.angle_gamma   90.00
#
_symmetry.space_group_name_H-M   'P 1'
#
loop_
_entity.id
_entity.type
_entity.pdbx_description
1 polymer ?
#
loop_
_entity_poly.entity_id
_entity_poly.type
_entity_poly.pdbx_seq_one_letter_code
_entity_poly.pdbx_strand_id
1 'polypeptide(L)'
;MVATWKQALAQRSWWANGLLAFCLYMTIVYLPFDLFYKPVELDQEVWFGLMFTGWSAKFGGLLHWFVYAWGAYGLLHGRSWLWPWMGLYVAQVALSMLAWSVFDDRGAGLTSGLIAAAPFIALALLIHFKPNAYIKVLSHED
;
A
#
# COMPACT_ATOMS: atom_id res chain seq x y z
N MET A 1 25.44 10.73 -16.04
CA MET A 1 25.80 9.50 -15.31
C MET A 1 24.52 8.78 -14.92
N VAL A 2 24.35 7.52 -15.34
CA VAL A 2 23.24 6.69 -14.85
C VAL A 2 23.60 6.27 -13.43
N ALA A 3 22.79 6.64 -12.45
CA ALA A 3 23.00 6.20 -11.07
C ALA A 3 22.98 4.68 -11.03
N THR A 4 23.97 4.08 -10.35
CA THR A 4 23.97 2.62 -10.18
C THR A 4 22.79 2.19 -9.31
N TRP A 5 22.25 0.99 -9.53
CA TRP A 5 21.15 0.44 -8.72
C TRP A 5 21.43 0.52 -7.21
N LYS A 6 22.69 0.34 -6.80
CA LYS A 6 23.13 0.48 -5.41
C LYS A 6 22.93 1.90 -4.88
N GLN A 7 23.27 2.93 -5.65
CA GLN A 7 23.04 4.33 -5.28
C GLN A 7 21.54 4.66 -5.21
N ALA A 8 20.74 4.18 -6.15
CA ALA A 8 19.29 4.41 -6.16
C ALA A 8 18.56 3.75 -4.98
N LEU A 9 19.05 2.59 -4.50
CA LEU A 9 18.55 1.95 -3.29
C LEU A 9 19.03 2.65 -2.02
N ALA A 10 20.28 3.14 -2.00
CA ALA A 10 20.88 3.81 -0.86
C ALA A 10 20.25 5.19 -0.55
N GLN A 11 19.69 5.86 -1.56
CA GLN A 11 18.98 7.15 -1.40
C GLN A 11 17.60 7.03 -0.74
N ARG A 12 17.07 5.81 -0.56
CA ARG A 12 15.80 5.57 0.13
C ARG A 12 16.03 4.78 1.41
N SER A 13 15.10 4.91 2.35
CA SER A 13 15.07 4.04 3.51
C SER A 13 14.82 2.58 3.08
N TRP A 14 15.30 1.63 3.87
CA TRP A 14 15.16 0.20 3.55
C TRP A 14 13.68 -0.21 3.45
N TRP A 15 12.83 0.34 4.32
CA TRP A 15 11.40 0.04 4.35
C TRP A 15 10.68 0.62 3.12
N ALA A 16 11.13 1.76 2.60
CA ALA A 16 10.58 2.36 1.38
C ALA A 16 10.97 1.59 0.12
N ASN A 17 12.16 0.98 0.10
CA ASN A 17 12.52 0.04 -0.95
C ASN A 17 11.65 -1.23 -0.89
N GLY A 18 11.33 -1.72 0.31
CA GLY A 18 10.39 -2.81 0.50
C GLY A 18 8.99 -2.46 -0.02
N LEU A 19 8.49 -1.27 0.31
CA LEU A 19 7.20 -0.79 -0.17
C LEU A 19 7.19 -0.60 -1.69
N LEU A 20 8.28 -0.09 -2.28
CA LEU A 20 8.43 0.03 -3.72
C LEU A 20 8.38 -1.33 -4.40
N ALA A 21 9.10 -2.33 -3.87
CA ALA A 21 9.08 -3.69 -4.40
C ALA A 21 7.67 -4.29 -4.34
N PHE A 22 6.96 -4.08 -3.22
CA PHE A 22 5.57 -4.50 -3.06
C PHE A 22 4.65 -3.82 -4.09
N CYS A 23 4.72 -2.49 -4.23
CA CYS A 23 3.92 -1.75 -5.20
C CYS A 23 4.21 -2.21 -6.64
N LEU A 24 5.48 -2.44 -7.01
CA LEU A 24 5.85 -2.94 -8.33
C LEU A 24 5.32 -4.36 -8.58
N TYR A 25 5.45 -5.25 -7.61
CA TYR A 25 4.90 -6.60 -7.71
C TYR A 25 3.38 -6.58 -7.91
N MET A 26 2.66 -5.81 -7.09
CA MET A 26 1.20 -5.68 -7.20
C MET A 26 0.79 -5.10 -8.56
N THR A 27 1.52 -4.10 -9.04
CA THR A 27 1.21 -3.39 -10.28
C THR A 27 1.51 -4.19 -11.54
N ILE A 28 2.61 -4.95 -11.57
CA ILE A 28 3.12 -5.57 -12.80
C ILE A 28 2.73 -7.05 -12.87
N VAL A 29 2.64 -7.73 -11.73
CA VAL A 29 2.47 -9.19 -11.68
C VAL A 29 1.08 -9.54 -11.18
N TYR A 30 0.76 -9.17 -9.93
CA TYR A 30 -0.42 -9.71 -9.26
C TYR A 30 -1.73 -9.17 -9.85
N LEU A 31 -1.92 -7.85 -9.92
CA LEU A 31 -3.20 -7.30 -10.39
C LEU A 31 -3.44 -7.44 -11.90
N PRO A 32 -2.42 -7.40 -12.78
CA PRO A 32 -2.66 -7.78 -14.18
C PRO A 32 -3.14 -9.23 -14.28
N PHE A 33 -2.57 -10.16 -13.51
CA PHE A 33 -3.10 -11.53 -13.46
C PHE A 33 -4.55 -11.56 -12.96
N ASP A 34 -4.82 -10.94 -11.81
CA ASP A 34 -6.14 -10.88 -11.19
C ASP A 34 -7.19 -10.23 -12.11
N LEU A 35 -6.86 -9.14 -12.77
CA LEU A 35 -7.79 -8.40 -13.64
C LEU A 35 -8.04 -9.07 -14.98
N PHE A 36 -7.03 -9.69 -15.59
CA PHE A 36 -7.14 -10.18 -16.98
C PHE A 36 -7.37 -11.69 -17.08
N TYR A 37 -6.93 -12.48 -16.10
CA TYR A 37 -6.96 -13.94 -16.18
C TYR A 37 -7.91 -14.61 -15.18
N LYS A 38 -8.17 -13.98 -14.04
CA LYS A 38 -9.07 -14.56 -13.04
C LYS A 38 -10.54 -14.42 -13.49
N PRO A 39 -11.33 -15.50 -13.40
CA PRO A 39 -12.77 -15.45 -13.64
C PRO A 39 -13.49 -14.54 -12.65
N VAL A 40 -14.47 -13.78 -13.13
CA VAL A 40 -15.23 -12.79 -12.35
C VAL A 40 -15.96 -13.44 -11.17
N GLU A 41 -16.39 -14.70 -11.34
CA GLU A 41 -17.14 -15.45 -10.33
C GLU A 41 -16.30 -15.76 -9.08
N LEU A 42 -14.97 -15.72 -9.21
CA LEU A 42 -14.01 -15.93 -8.14
C LEU A 42 -13.51 -14.61 -7.54
N ASP A 43 -13.94 -13.46 -8.06
CA ASP A 43 -13.46 -12.16 -7.58
C ASP A 43 -14.07 -11.80 -6.24
N GLN A 44 -13.18 -11.57 -5.27
CA GLN A 44 -13.47 -11.04 -3.95
C GLN A 44 -12.48 -9.93 -3.68
N GLU A 45 -12.96 -8.73 -3.41
CA GLU A 45 -12.13 -7.58 -3.11
C GLU A 45 -12.70 -6.86 -1.90
N VAL A 46 -11.83 -6.44 -0.99
CA VAL A 46 -12.24 -5.78 0.24
C VAL A 46 -11.92 -4.30 0.17
N TRP A 47 -12.94 -3.47 0.32
CA TRP A 47 -12.81 -2.03 0.42
C TRP A 47 -13.48 -1.54 1.70
N PHE A 48 -12.75 -0.76 2.51
CA PHE A 48 -13.26 -0.20 3.77
C PHE A 48 -13.82 -1.26 4.75
N GLY A 49 -13.30 -2.50 4.68
CA GLY A 49 -13.77 -3.62 5.48
C GLY A 49 -15.06 -4.28 4.98
N LEU A 50 -15.53 -3.93 3.78
CA LEU A 50 -16.66 -4.57 3.12
C LEU A 50 -16.16 -5.47 1.98
N MET A 51 -16.66 -6.70 1.93
CA MET A 51 -16.37 -7.63 0.84
C MET A 51 -17.30 -7.36 -0.36
N PHE A 52 -16.69 -7.05 -1.50
CA PHE A 52 -17.36 -7.02 -2.79
C PHE A 52 -17.09 -8.33 -3.52
N THR A 53 -18.00 -8.71 -4.42
CA THR A 53 -17.88 -9.95 -5.21
C THR A 53 -18.26 -9.71 -6.66
N GLY A 54 -17.70 -10.50 -7.58
CA GLY A 54 -18.06 -10.40 -9.00
C GLY A 54 -17.54 -9.12 -9.65
N TRP A 55 -18.34 -8.50 -10.51
CA TRP A 55 -17.93 -7.30 -11.25
C TRP A 55 -17.56 -6.12 -10.35
N SER A 56 -18.25 -5.93 -9.22
CA SER A 56 -17.92 -4.85 -8.28
C SER A 56 -16.55 -5.07 -7.64
N ALA A 57 -16.22 -6.32 -7.31
CA ALA A 57 -14.87 -6.68 -6.89
C ALA A 57 -13.84 -6.39 -7.99
N LYS A 58 -14.15 -6.74 -9.24
CA LYS A 58 -13.26 -6.49 -10.37
C LYS A 58 -12.94 -5.01 -10.59
N PHE A 59 -13.94 -4.14 -10.47
CA PHE A 59 -13.72 -2.69 -10.46
C PHE A 59 -12.88 -2.24 -9.26
N GLY A 60 -13.11 -2.83 -8.09
CA GLY A 60 -12.27 -2.62 -6.91
C GLY A 60 -10.81 -3.00 -7.14
N GLY A 61 -10.54 -4.15 -7.76
CA GLY A 61 -9.20 -4.58 -8.14
C GLY A 61 -8.55 -3.61 -9.13
N LEU A 62 -9.31 -3.06 -10.08
CA LEU A 62 -8.83 -2.05 -11.02
C LEU A 62 -8.44 -0.76 -10.29
N LEU A 63 -9.22 -0.31 -9.32
CA LEU A 63 -8.87 0.84 -8.47
C LEU A 63 -7.61 0.56 -7.64
N HIS A 64 -7.49 -0.64 -7.05
CA HIS A 64 -6.27 -1.05 -6.36
C HIS A 64 -5.06 -1.00 -7.29
N TRP A 65 -5.22 -1.39 -8.54
CA TRP A 65 -4.14 -1.34 -9.52
C TRP A 65 -3.64 0.07 -9.76
N PHE A 66 -4.54 1.04 -9.90
CA PHE A 66 -4.16 2.45 -9.99
C PHE A 66 -3.45 2.95 -8.73
N VAL A 67 -3.91 2.58 -7.54
CA VAL A 67 -3.27 2.98 -6.28
C VAL A 67 -1.84 2.46 -6.19
N TYR A 68 -1.60 1.19 -6.52
CA TYR A 68 -0.26 0.61 -6.49
C TYR A 68 0.66 1.18 -7.58
N ALA A 69 0.13 1.43 -8.78
CA ALA A 69 0.89 2.06 -9.86
C ALA A 69 1.31 3.49 -9.48
N TRP A 70 0.40 4.24 -8.88
CA TRP A 70 0.63 5.60 -8.39
C TRP A 70 1.67 5.63 -7.26
N GLY A 71 1.58 4.68 -6.33
CA GLY A 71 2.58 4.47 -5.27
C GLY A 71 3.96 4.11 -5.80
N ALA A 72 4.04 3.16 -6.74
CA ALA A 72 5.28 2.78 -7.39
C ALA A 72 5.92 3.98 -8.10
N TYR A 73 5.14 4.74 -8.87
CA TYR A 73 5.61 5.93 -9.58
C TYR A 73 6.15 7.00 -8.63
N GLY A 74 5.41 7.31 -7.57
CA GLY A 74 5.83 8.31 -6.57
C GLY A 74 7.10 7.89 -5.83
N LEU A 75 7.22 6.60 -5.46
CA LEU A 75 8.40 6.07 -4.79
C LEU A 75 9.62 6.03 -5.72
N LEU A 76 9.46 5.61 -6.98
CA LEU A 76 10.54 5.57 -7.97
C LEU A 76 11.19 6.92 -8.18
N HIS A 77 10.37 7.96 -8.27
CA HIS A 77 10.80 9.34 -8.54
C HIS A 77 11.02 10.18 -7.27
N GLY A 78 10.92 9.58 -6.08
CA GLY A 78 11.13 10.28 -4.81
C GLY A 78 10.22 11.50 -4.62
N ARG A 79 8.96 11.41 -5.07
CA ARG A 79 8.05 12.55 -5.08
C ARG A 79 7.51 12.82 -3.68
N SER A 80 7.81 14.01 -3.14
CA SER A 80 7.31 14.44 -1.83
C SER A 80 5.78 14.44 -1.77
N TRP A 81 5.06 14.73 -2.86
CA TRP A 81 3.59 14.73 -2.85
C TRP A 81 2.98 13.37 -2.49
N LEU A 82 3.72 12.26 -2.51
CA LEU A 82 3.23 10.92 -2.19
C LEU A 82 2.96 10.71 -0.69
N TRP A 83 3.70 11.40 0.19
CA TRP A 83 3.62 11.16 1.65
C TRP A 83 2.18 11.25 2.23
N PRO A 84 1.34 12.25 1.90
CA PRO A 84 0.00 12.34 2.49
C PRO A 84 -0.91 11.23 1.97
N TRP A 85 -0.79 10.84 0.70
CA TRP A 85 -1.59 9.76 0.10
C TRP A 85 -1.22 8.40 0.65
N MET A 86 0.07 8.16 0.86
CA MET A 86 0.57 6.94 1.45
C MET A 86 0.08 6.79 2.89
N GLY A 87 0.13 7.88 3.67
CA GLY A 87 -0.44 7.91 5.02
C GLY A 87 -1.95 7.67 5.03
N LEU A 88 -2.70 8.33 4.13
CA LEU A 88 -4.15 8.17 4.00
C LEU A 88 -4.52 6.73 3.63
N TYR A 89 -3.84 6.13 2.67
CA TYR A 89 -4.09 4.75 2.25
C TYR A 89 -3.82 3.75 3.37
N VAL A 90 -2.67 3.88 4.07
CA VAL A 90 -2.35 2.99 5.20
C VAL A 90 -3.35 3.16 6.35
N ALA A 91 -3.80 4.38 6.62
CA ALA A 91 -4.86 4.62 7.61
C ALA A 91 -6.20 3.98 7.19
N GLN A 92 -6.56 4.07 5.91
CA GLN A 92 -7.74 3.41 5.35
C GLN A 92 -7.66 1.88 5.47
N VAL A 93 -6.49 1.28 5.23
CA VAL A 93 -6.27 -0.16 5.45
C VAL A 93 -6.45 -0.53 6.92
N ALA A 94 -5.90 0.27 7.84
CA ALA A 94 -6.04 0.02 9.27
C ALA A 94 -7.50 0.07 9.73
N LEU A 95 -8.26 1.07 9.27
CA LEU A 95 -9.70 1.17 9.52
C LEU A 95 -10.47 0.00 8.91
N SER A 96 -10.07 -0.45 7.71
CA SER A 96 -10.69 -1.60 7.05
C SER A 96 -10.51 -2.89 7.85
N MET A 97 -9.33 -3.11 8.45
CA MET A 97 -9.06 -4.27 9.31
C MET A 97 -9.92 -4.25 10.58
N LEU A 98 -10.09 -3.08 11.19
CA LEU A 98 -10.98 -2.91 12.34
C LEU A 98 -12.44 -3.16 11.96
N ALA A 99 -12.90 -2.53 10.88
CA ALA A 99 -14.27 -2.65 10.41
C ALA A 99 -14.60 -4.11 10.07
N TRP A 100 -13.74 -4.80 9.32
CA TRP A 100 -13.91 -6.21 9.00
C TRP A 100 -14.00 -7.07 10.27
N SER A 101 -13.08 -6.88 11.20
CA SER A 101 -13.01 -7.73 12.40
C SER A 101 -14.21 -7.56 13.34
N VAL A 102 -14.87 -6.41 13.30
CA VAL A 102 -16.02 -6.08 14.16
C VAL A 102 -17.36 -6.36 13.47
N PHE A 103 -17.48 -6.09 12.18
CA PHE A 103 -18.76 -6.08 11.47
C PHE A 103 -19.00 -7.28 10.54
N ASP A 104 -17.95 -8.01 10.15
CA ASP A 104 -18.12 -9.23 9.34
C ASP A 104 -18.30 -10.44 10.26
N ASP A 105 -19.20 -11.36 9.90
CA ASP A 105 -19.47 -12.59 10.66
C ASP A 105 -18.23 -13.52 10.74
N ARG A 106 -17.28 -13.37 9.83
CA ARG A 106 -15.98 -14.07 9.84
C ARG A 106 -14.91 -13.31 10.64
N GLY A 107 -15.22 -12.13 11.13
CA GLY A 107 -14.36 -11.32 11.97
C GLY A 107 -14.12 -11.95 13.33
N ALA A 108 -12.92 -11.76 13.89
CA ALA A 108 -12.54 -12.34 15.17
C ALA A 108 -12.74 -11.36 16.35
N GLY A 109 -13.61 -10.36 16.20
CA GLY A 109 -13.93 -9.35 17.21
C GLY A 109 -12.97 -8.16 17.28
N LEU A 110 -13.22 -7.26 18.22
CA LEU A 110 -12.49 -5.99 18.34
C LEU A 110 -11.01 -6.17 18.70
N THR A 111 -10.67 -7.12 19.57
CA THR A 111 -9.30 -7.33 20.05
C THR A 111 -8.37 -7.79 18.94
N SER A 112 -8.80 -8.77 18.14
CA SER A 112 -8.04 -9.25 16.98
C SER A 112 -7.93 -8.18 15.90
N GLY A 113 -8.99 -7.38 15.67
CA GLY A 113 -8.96 -6.24 14.77
C GLY A 113 -7.92 -5.19 15.18
N LEU A 114 -7.84 -4.86 16.47
CA LEU A 114 -6.83 -3.93 17.00
C LEU A 114 -5.41 -4.47 16.83
N ILE A 115 -5.19 -5.77 17.08
CA ILE A 115 -3.89 -6.41 16.85
C ILE A 115 -3.51 -6.36 15.37
N ALA A 116 -4.45 -6.66 14.47
CA ALA A 116 -4.22 -6.63 13.02
C ALA A 116 -3.99 -5.21 12.49
N ALA A 117 -4.72 -4.21 13.01
CA ALA A 117 -4.62 -2.82 12.59
C ALA A 117 -3.40 -2.10 13.15
N ALA A 118 -2.91 -2.49 14.33
CA ALA A 118 -1.77 -1.86 15.02
C ALA A 118 -0.53 -1.60 14.13
N PRO A 119 0.01 -2.56 13.35
CA PRO A 119 1.16 -2.28 12.49
C PRO A 119 0.86 -1.21 11.42
N PHE A 120 -0.35 -1.19 10.88
CA PHE A 120 -0.77 -0.19 9.88
C PHE A 120 -0.98 1.18 10.52
N ILE A 121 -1.58 1.26 11.71
CA ILE A 121 -1.70 2.52 12.47
C ILE A 121 -0.30 3.09 12.75
N ALA A 122 0.61 2.26 13.25
CA ALA A 122 1.98 2.68 13.53
C ALA A 122 2.69 3.22 12.28
N LEU A 123 2.53 2.53 11.14
CA LEU A 123 3.10 2.96 9.87
C LEU A 123 2.46 4.27 9.36
N ALA A 124 1.14 4.43 9.46
CA ALA A 124 0.45 5.65 9.07
C ALA A 124 0.92 6.85 9.89
N LEU A 125 1.05 6.69 11.21
CA LEU A 125 1.57 7.73 12.10
C LEU A 125 3.03 8.06 11.79
N LEU A 126 3.88 7.06 11.53
CA LEU A 126 5.27 7.28 11.15
C LEU A 126 5.38 8.12 9.87
N ILE A 127 4.58 7.79 8.85
CA ILE A 127 4.56 8.53 7.57
C ILE A 127 4.07 9.96 7.78
N HIS A 128 3.03 10.15 8.62
CA HIS A 128 2.47 11.47 8.89
C HIS A 128 3.44 12.38 9.65
N PHE A 129 4.03 11.89 10.74
CA PHE A 129 4.93 12.70 11.58
C PHE A 129 6.34 12.81 11.01
N LYS A 130 6.77 11.89 10.13
CA LYS A 130 8.06 11.93 9.46
C LYS A 130 7.87 11.78 7.94
N PRO A 131 7.31 12.79 7.26
CA PRO A 131 6.95 12.71 5.84
C PRO A 131 8.13 12.50 4.90
N ASN A 132 9.35 12.83 5.33
CA ASN A 132 10.59 12.60 4.56
C ASN A 132 11.34 11.33 4.99
N ALA A 133 10.83 10.51 5.90
CA ALA A 133 11.54 9.33 6.42
C ALA A 133 11.87 8.27 5.35
N TYR A 134 11.23 8.32 4.17
CA TYR A 134 11.53 7.41 3.05
C TYR A 134 12.60 7.92 2.10
N ILE A 135 12.86 9.23 2.07
CA ILE A 135 13.92 9.84 1.27
C ILE A 135 15.08 10.13 2.19
N LYS A 136 16.20 9.42 2.02
CA LYS A 136 17.43 9.85 2.65
C LYS A 136 17.93 11.04 1.83
N VAL A 137 17.64 12.25 2.31
CA VAL A 137 18.39 13.43 1.87
C VAL A 137 19.84 13.10 2.23
N LEU A 138 20.66 12.83 1.21
CA LEU A 138 22.09 12.78 1.41
C LEU A 138 22.44 14.18 1.92
N SER A 139 22.79 14.30 3.20
CA SER A 139 23.58 15.42 3.63
C SER A 139 24.84 15.34 2.77
N HIS A 140 24.93 16.26 1.81
CA HIS A 140 26.23 16.70 1.33
C HIS A 140 26.88 17.37 2.54
N GLU A 141 27.51 16.58 3.40
CA GLU A 141 28.67 17.03 4.13
C GLU A 141 29.86 16.86 3.18
N ASP A 142 30.32 18.03 2.72
CA ASP A 142 31.63 18.41 2.17
C ASP A 142 32.19 17.69 0.92
#